data_AF-A0A2S7YC36-F1
#
_entry.id   AF-A0A2S7YC36-F1
#
_cell.length_a   1.000
_cell.length_b   1.000
_cell.length_c   1.000
_cell.angle_alpha   90.00
_cell.angle_beta   90.00
_cell.angle_gamma   90.00
#
_symmetry.space_group_name_H-M   'P 1'
#
loop_
_entity.id
_entity.type
_entity.pdbx_description
1 polymer ?
#
loop_
_entity_poly.entity_id
_entity_poly.type
_entity_poly.pdbx_seq_one_letter_code
_entity_poly.pdbx_strand_id
1 'polypeptide(L)'
;MYLSFAANAVGEGDVHVLCLRLTYELLTGKYKLPEATDARSNLARYEIGLSCELESYLEAAGSKVEHARLFNTAVLPRCRSYIVAIGQRMAWEVAKDSKYVSQ
;
A
#
# COMPACT_ATOMS: atom_id res chain seq x y z
N MET A 1 12.23 20.60 -11.13
CA MET A 1 11.91 19.16 -10.97
C MET A 1 10.98 18.90 -9.78
N TYR A 2 11.27 19.38 -8.57
CA TYR A 2 10.37 19.25 -7.41
C TYR A 2 8.96 19.86 -7.60
N LEU A 3 8.89 21.04 -8.23
CA LEU A 3 7.61 21.72 -8.53
C LEU A 3 6.71 20.90 -9.48
N SER A 4 7.31 20.16 -10.41
CA SER A 4 6.60 19.33 -11.38
C SER A 4 5.95 18.12 -10.71
N PHE A 5 6.64 17.50 -9.75
CA PHE A 5 6.13 16.34 -9.02
C PHE A 5 4.97 16.73 -8.09
N ALA A 6 5.08 17.87 -7.41
CA ALA A 6 4.00 18.43 -6.60
C ALA A 6 2.79 18.84 -7.45
N ALA A 7 3.02 19.40 -8.64
CA ALA A 7 1.94 19.74 -9.57
C ALA A 7 1.24 18.49 -10.12
N ASN A 8 1.96 17.43 -10.50
CA ASN A 8 1.36 16.15 -10.91
C ASN A 8 0.59 15.49 -9.76
N ALA A 9 1.13 15.54 -8.54
CA ALA A 9 0.48 15.06 -7.33
C ALA A 9 -0.81 15.81 -6.96
N VAL A 10 -1.08 16.98 -7.56
CA VAL A 10 -2.35 17.72 -7.40
C VAL A 10 -3.25 17.53 -8.62
N GLY A 11 -2.68 17.44 -9.82
CA GLY A 11 -3.40 17.25 -11.08
C GLY A 11 -4.07 15.88 -11.23
N GLU A 12 -3.48 14.81 -10.68
CA GLU A 12 -4.08 13.46 -10.63
C GLU A 12 -4.89 13.20 -9.35
N GLY A 13 -4.94 14.18 -8.45
CA GLY A 13 -5.46 14.07 -7.09
C GLY A 13 -4.35 13.89 -6.05
N ASP A 14 -4.54 14.48 -4.87
CA ASP A 14 -3.56 14.42 -3.77
C ASP A 14 -3.05 12.99 -3.56
N VAL A 15 -1.73 12.79 -3.63
CA VAL A 15 -1.09 11.47 -3.49
C VAL A 15 -1.53 10.74 -2.21
N HIS A 16 -1.80 11.46 -1.12
CA HIS A 16 -2.33 10.88 0.10
C HIS A 16 -3.76 10.37 -0.09
N VAL A 17 -4.60 11.12 -0.80
CA VAL A 17 -5.98 10.70 -1.14
C VAL A 17 -5.98 9.50 -2.08
N LEU A 18 -5.07 9.45 -3.05
CA LEU A 18 -4.89 8.28 -3.92
C LEU A 18 -4.41 7.05 -3.14
N CYS A 19 -3.40 7.20 -2.27
CA CYS A 19 -2.95 6.12 -1.39
C CYS A 19 -4.06 5.63 -0.47
N LEU A 20 -4.87 6.54 0.07
CA LEU A 20 -6.00 6.21 0.92
C LEU A 20 -7.03 5.37 0.17
N ARG A 21 -7.42 5.82 -1.02
CA ARG A 21 -8.41 5.13 -1.84
C ARG A 21 -7.94 3.75 -2.28
N LEU A 22 -6.69 3.64 -2.72
CA LEU A 22 -6.10 2.36 -3.08
C LEU A 22 -6.02 1.42 -1.87
N THR A 23 -5.60 1.91 -0.71
CA THR A 23 -5.57 1.12 0.53
C THR A 23 -6.97 0.60 0.88
N TYR A 24 -7.99 1.46 0.79
CA TYR A 24 -9.38 1.05 1.04
C TYR A 24 -9.87 0.00 0.04
N GLU A 25 -9.58 0.16 -1.26
CA GLU A 25 -9.98 -0.80 -2.29
C GLU A 25 -9.29 -2.16 -2.15
N LEU A 26 -8.04 -2.17 -1.66
CA LEU A 26 -7.30 -3.39 -1.31
C LEU A 26 -7.90 -4.09 -0.08
N LEU A 27 -8.10 -3.35 1.02
CA LEU A 27 -8.64 -3.91 2.27
C LEU A 27 -10.10 -4.36 2.13
N THR A 28 -10.88 -3.72 1.25
CA THR A 28 -12.25 -4.17 0.93
C THR A 28 -12.31 -5.29 -0.11
N GLY A 29 -11.16 -5.75 -0.61
CA GLY A 29 -11.06 -6.82 -1.60
C GLY A 29 -11.63 -6.47 -2.98
N LYS A 30 -11.91 -5.19 -3.26
CA LYS A 30 -12.37 -4.72 -4.57
C LYS A 30 -11.26 -4.77 -5.61
N TYR A 31 -10.03 -4.64 -5.17
CA TYR A 31 -8.84 -4.73 -6.00
C TYR A 31 -7.92 -5.81 -5.45
N LYS A 32 -7.35 -6.63 -6.34
CA LYS A 32 -6.34 -7.64 -5.99
C LYS A 32 -5.03 -7.31 -6.69
N LEU A 33 -3.98 -7.18 -5.89
CA LEU A 33 -2.62 -7.01 -6.41
C LEU A 33 -2.04 -8.35 -6.88
N PRO A 34 -1.09 -8.33 -7.81
CA PRO A 34 -0.32 -9.52 -8.16
C PRO A 34 0.41 -10.03 -6.91
N GLU A 35 0.27 -11.33 -6.66
CA GLU A 35 0.96 -12.00 -5.55
C GLU A 35 2.48 -11.84 -5.65
N ALA A 36 3.15 -11.88 -4.51
CA ALA A 36 4.60 -11.80 -4.44
C ALA A 36 5.23 -12.99 -5.17
N THR A 37 6.07 -12.71 -6.17
CA THR A 37 6.82 -13.75 -6.90
C THR A 37 7.77 -14.51 -5.96
N ASP A 38 8.29 -13.82 -4.95
CA ASP A 38 9.14 -14.40 -3.90
C ASP A 38 8.61 -14.03 -2.51
N ALA A 39 7.66 -14.83 -2.02
CA ALA A 39 7.03 -14.64 -0.71
C ALA A 39 8.01 -14.72 0.49
N ARG A 40 9.27 -15.16 0.27
CA ARG A 40 10.31 -15.22 1.32
C ARG A 40 11.13 -13.94 1.40
N SER A 41 11.02 -13.05 0.41
CA SER A 41 11.69 -11.75 0.44
C SER A 41 11.27 -10.93 1.66
N ASN A 42 12.21 -10.22 2.27
CA ASN A 42 11.94 -9.33 3.40
C ASN A 42 10.88 -8.27 3.05
N LEU A 43 10.84 -7.83 1.78
CA LEU A 43 9.84 -6.88 1.29
C LEU A 43 8.44 -7.49 1.24
N ALA A 44 8.32 -8.73 0.76
CA ALA A 44 7.05 -9.45 0.75
C ALA A 44 6.54 -9.71 2.17
N ARG A 45 7.42 -10.10 3.09
CA ARG A 45 7.07 -10.28 4.51
C ARG A 45 6.62 -8.98 5.17
N TYR A 46 7.26 -7.86 4.82
CA TYR A 46 6.88 -6.54 5.34
C TYR A 46 5.49 -6.11 4.83
N GLU A 47 5.21 -6.30 3.54
CA GLU A 47 3.88 -6.04 2.98
C GLU A 47 2.80 -6.90 3.65
N ILE A 48 3.01 -8.21 3.76
CA ILE A 48 2.06 -9.15 4.38
C ILE A 48 1.82 -8.81 5.85
N GLY A 49 2.88 -8.46 6.60
CA GLY A 49 2.74 -8.04 7.99
C GLY A 49 1.90 -6.77 8.13
N LEU A 50 2.12 -5.81 7.23
CA LEU A 50 1.40 -4.54 7.25
C LEU A 50 -0.06 -4.71 6.79
N SER A 51 -0.33 -5.58 5.81
CA SER A 51 -1.71 -5.90 5.40
C SER A 51 -2.47 -6.56 6.54
N CYS A 52 -1.87 -7.55 7.19
CA CYS A 52 -2.47 -8.27 8.32
C CYS A 52 -2.73 -7.33 9.50
N GLU A 53 -1.81 -6.40 9.79
CA GLU A 53 -2.00 -5.41 10.85
C GLU A 53 -3.17 -4.46 10.53
N LEU A 54 -3.26 -3.97 9.30
CA LEU A 54 -4.35 -3.09 8.86
C LEU A 54 -5.70 -3.80 8.86
N GLU A 55 -5.76 -5.04 8.39
CA GLU A 55 -6.95 -5.89 8.44
C GLU A 55 -7.39 -6.15 9.89
N SER A 56 -6.45 -6.44 10.79
CA SER A 56 -6.76 -6.69 12.20
C SER A 56 -7.43 -5.50 12.89
N TYR A 57 -7.06 -4.26 12.53
CA TYR A 57 -7.71 -3.06 13.05
C TYR A 57 -9.14 -2.89 12.53
N LEU A 58 -9.42 -3.36 11.31
CA LEU A 58 -10.77 -3.30 10.75
C LEU A 58 -11.65 -4.42 11.28
N GLU A 59 -11.09 -5.62 11.49
CA GLU A 59 -11.78 -6.74 12.12
C GLU A 59 -12.11 -6.48 13.60
N ALA A 60 -11.25 -5.73 14.31
CA ALA A 60 -11.49 -5.33 15.70
C ALA A 60 -12.68 -4.36 15.86
N ALA A 61 -13.22 -3.79 14.76
CA ALA A 61 -14.33 -2.86 14.82
C ALA A 61 -15.68 -3.59 15.00
N GLY A 62 -16.31 -3.43 16.17
CA GLY A 62 -17.64 -4.01 16.44
C GLY A 62 -18.82 -3.25 15.81
N SER A 63 -18.59 -2.05 15.27
CA SER A 63 -19.63 -1.22 14.66
C SER A 63 -19.08 -0.35 13.52
N LYS A 64 -19.96 0.16 12.64
CA LYS A 64 -19.56 1.06 11.54
C LYS A 64 -18.91 2.36 12.01
N VAL A 65 -19.34 2.89 13.16
CA VAL A 65 -18.77 4.12 13.75
C VAL A 65 -17.36 3.85 14.26
N GLU A 66 -17.18 2.70 14.91
CA GLU A 66 -15.86 2.28 15.38
C GLU A 66 -14.92 1.93 14.23
N HIS A 67 -15.44 1.34 13.16
CA HIS A 67 -14.68 1.08 11.93
C HIS A 67 -14.15 2.38 11.32
N ALA A 68 -14.97 3.42 11.20
CA ALA A 68 -14.53 4.73 10.72
C ALA A 68 -13.50 5.37 11.67
N ARG A 69 -13.67 5.23 12.99
CA ARG A 69 -12.73 5.75 13.99
C ARG A 69 -11.37 5.05 13.92
N LEU A 70 -11.36 3.71 13.87
CA LEU A 70 -10.15 2.90 13.78
C LEU A 70 -9.47 3.11 12.43
N PHE A 71 -10.23 3.19 11.34
CA PHE A 71 -9.70 3.54 10.03
C PHE A 71 -9.00 4.91 10.06
N ASN A 72 -9.64 5.93 10.66
CA ASN A 72 -9.05 7.27 10.71
C ASN A 72 -7.84 7.39 11.64
N THR A 73 -7.76 6.56 12.69
CA THR A 73 -6.71 6.69 13.71
C THR A 73 -5.52 5.77 13.42
N ALA A 74 -5.78 4.55 12.93
CA ALA A 74 -4.77 3.51 12.72
C ALA A 74 -4.41 3.31 11.24
N VAL A 75 -5.39 3.35 10.33
CA VAL A 75 -5.17 3.05 8.91
C VAL A 75 -4.68 4.27 8.15
N LEU A 76 -5.37 5.43 8.25
CA LEU A 76 -5.01 6.70 7.59
C LEU A 76 -3.52 7.07 7.66
N PRO A 77 -2.87 7.11 8.83
CA PRO A 77 -1.47 7.50 8.93
C PRO A 77 -0.52 6.49 8.28
N ARG A 78 -0.96 5.24 8.07
CA ARG A 78 -0.15 4.12 7.55
C ARG A 78 -0.44 3.82 6.08
N CYS A 79 -1.52 4.33 5.49
CA CYS A 79 -1.88 4.11 4.09
C CYS A 79 -0.72 4.39 3.13
N ARG A 80 -0.03 5.51 3.32
CA ARG A 80 1.11 5.86 2.45
C ARG A 80 2.25 4.85 2.58
N SER A 81 2.62 4.47 3.79
CA SER A 81 3.68 3.49 4.05
C SER A 81 3.32 2.12 3.45
N TYR A 82 2.05 1.73 3.54
CA TYR A 82 1.54 0.49 2.95
C TYR A 82 1.65 0.47 1.43
N ILE A 83 1.15 1.51 0.75
CA ILE A 83 1.26 1.60 -0.72
C ILE A 83 2.71 1.67 -1.19
N VAL A 84 3.58 2.38 -0.46
CA VAL A 84 5.01 2.42 -0.78
C VAL A 84 5.67 1.05 -0.63
N ALA A 85 5.33 0.28 0.42
CA ALA A 85 5.85 -1.07 0.62
C ALA A 85 5.51 -2.00 -0.54
N ILE A 86 4.24 -1.98 -0.99
CA ILE A 86 3.77 -2.71 -2.18
C ILE A 86 4.59 -2.32 -3.40
N GLY A 87 4.71 -1.01 -3.66
CA GLY A 87 5.46 -0.50 -4.80
C GLY A 87 6.94 -0.90 -4.77
N GLN A 88 7.57 -0.89 -3.59
CA GLN A 88 8.95 -1.34 -3.40
C GLN A 88 9.12 -2.83 -3.67
N ARG A 89 8.20 -3.68 -3.20
CA ARG A 89 8.22 -5.10 -3.52
C ARG A 89 8.10 -5.31 -5.04
N MET A 90 7.10 -4.69 -5.68
CA MET A 90 6.88 -4.84 -7.12
C MET A 90 8.07 -4.35 -7.94
N ALA A 91 8.64 -3.20 -7.60
CA ALA A 91 9.82 -2.66 -8.27
C ALA A 91 11.05 -3.56 -8.10
N TRP A 92 11.24 -4.12 -6.90
CA TRP A 92 12.34 -5.05 -6.62
C TRP A 92 12.21 -6.35 -7.41
N GLU A 93 11.01 -6.93 -7.48
CA GLU A 93 10.74 -8.14 -8.27
C GLU A 93 11.05 -7.93 -9.75
N VAL A 94 10.59 -6.81 -10.32
CA VAL A 94 10.89 -6.45 -11.71
C VAL A 94 12.38 -6.20 -11.93
N ALA A 95 13.06 -5.55 -10.98
CA ALA A 95 14.50 -5.31 -11.09
C ALA A 95 15.32 -6.63 -11.06
N LYS A 96 14.86 -7.62 -10.29
CA LYS A 96 15.48 -8.96 -10.22
C LYS A 96 15.27 -9.77 -11.50
N ASP A 97 14.11 -9.64 -12.12
CA ASP A 97 13.78 -10.33 -13.39
C ASP A 97 14.41 -9.63 -14.61
N SER A 98 14.73 -8.35 -14.49
CA SER A 98 15.38 -7.56 -15.53
C SER A 98 16.78 -8.08 -15.84
N LYS A 99 16.96 -8.55 -17.09
CA LYS A 99 18.22 -9.11 -17.64
C LYS A 99 19.39 -8.11 -17.71
N TYR A 100 19.24 -6.88 -17.23
CA TYR A 100 20.26 -5.83 -17.27
C TYR A 100 21.18 -5.79 -16.03
N VAL A 101 20.91 -6.60 -14.99
CA VAL A 101 21.70 -6.61 -13.74
C VAL A 101 22.72 -7.76 -13.70
N SER A 102 22.84 -8.55 -14.77
CA SER A 102 23.79 -9.67 -14.87
C SER A 102 24.79 -9.53 -16.03
N GLN A 103 25.38 -8.34 -16.17
CA GLN A 103 26.64 -8.14 -16.91
C GLN A 103 27.66 -7.43 -16.02
#